data_AF-A0A8H5RDH6-F1
#
_entry.id   AF-A0A8H5RDH6-F1
#
_cell.length_a   1.000
_cell.length_b   1.000
_cell.length_c   1.000
_cell.angle_alpha   90.00
_cell.angle_beta   90.00
_cell.angle_gamma   90.00
#
_symmetry.space_group_name_H-M   'P 1'
#
loop_
_entity.id
_entity.type
_entity.pdbx_description
1 polymer ?
#
loop_
_entity_poly.entity_id
_entity_poly.type
_entity_poly.pdbx_seq_one_letter_code
_entity_poly.pdbx_strand_id
1 'polypeptide(L)'
;MDTVAGKGWGSIFELKLLESSLIALFFEALVDPRIDLEQHVNGLSSQSRQNTYDYNQDPHVQSFQAQRLAKIPRLLHKPLRYVEEIKTTYTELRDDHARIQHHLDSVREQRDLSGKLHCRQKLVHKLQVTEAILLTAALALNGILRAAYPDTGVLLLEASTLANELIILAKAVDELRPLGASYIPPCLAAVWASASALEAQNNEIERLLAEYQLDYVRIKWMDQAVLLKELNGTLLGRLSESKSRDKIRKFDNDGDLEMLVVHFKAVFGSIGSYFFPSS
;
A
#
# COMPACT_ATOMS: atom_id res chain seq x y z
N MET A 1 5.70 45.62 15.04
CA MET A 1 4.75 44.56 15.41
C MET A 1 4.58 43.69 14.18
N ASP A 2 5.35 42.62 14.04
CA ASP A 2 5.21 41.63 12.96
C ASP A 2 5.86 40.32 13.40
N THR A 3 5.11 39.45 14.10
CA THR A 3 5.57 38.10 14.48
C THR A 3 4.40 37.11 14.55
N VAL A 4 3.64 36.94 13.47
CA VAL A 4 2.61 35.88 13.37
C VAL A 4 2.75 34.98 12.13
N ALA A 5 3.55 35.38 11.11
CA ALA A 5 3.63 34.61 9.86
C ALA A 5 4.54 33.35 9.90
N GLY A 6 5.43 33.21 10.88
CA GLY A 6 6.51 32.21 10.85
C GLY A 6 6.17 30.78 11.32
N LYS A 7 5.13 30.58 12.13
CA LYS A 7 4.85 29.28 12.77
C LYS A 7 3.89 28.35 12.00
N GLY A 8 3.17 28.85 11.01
CA GLY A 8 2.17 28.06 10.28
C GLY A 8 2.69 27.35 9.03
N TRP A 9 3.76 27.85 8.41
CA TRP A 9 4.27 27.31 7.15
C TRP A 9 5.12 26.06 7.37
N GLY A 10 5.95 26.05 8.41
CA GLY A 10 6.74 24.88 8.81
C GLY A 10 5.85 23.69 9.12
N SER A 11 4.79 23.87 9.92
CA SER A 11 3.88 22.79 10.29
C SER A 11 3.09 22.22 9.11
N ILE A 12 2.63 23.05 8.16
CA ILE A 12 1.91 22.56 6.97
C ILE A 12 2.84 21.81 6.00
N PHE A 13 4.06 22.31 5.81
CA PHE A 13 5.06 21.63 4.98
C PHE A 13 5.47 20.29 5.61
N GLU A 14 5.79 20.28 6.90
CA GLU A 14 6.15 19.08 7.66
C GLU A 14 5.03 18.03 7.63
N LEU A 15 3.77 18.45 7.76
CA LEU A 15 2.63 17.53 7.77
C LEU A 15 2.36 16.94 6.39
N LYS A 16 2.51 17.72 5.31
CA LYS A 16 2.44 17.22 3.93
C LYS A 16 3.60 16.30 3.59
N LEU A 17 4.81 16.65 4.04
CA LEU A 17 6.00 15.83 3.89
C LEU A 17 5.81 14.48 4.60
N LEU A 18 5.27 14.53 5.82
CA LEU A 18 4.97 13.34 6.60
C LEU A 18 3.90 12.46 5.94
N GLU A 19 2.84 13.07 5.41
CA GLU A 19 1.80 12.37 4.63
C GLU A 19 2.39 11.65 3.41
N SER A 20 3.25 12.32 2.63
CA SER A 20 3.94 11.68 1.51
C SER A 20 4.95 10.59 1.95
N SER A 21 5.56 10.77 3.12
CA SER A 21 6.54 9.83 3.68
C SER A 21 5.89 8.58 4.24
N LEU A 22 4.62 8.65 4.68
CA LEU A 22 3.86 7.50 5.15
C LEU A 22 3.66 6.44 4.07
N ILE A 23 3.54 6.84 2.80
CA ILE A 23 3.41 5.90 1.68
C ILE A 23 4.73 5.15 1.49
N ALA A 24 5.85 5.87 1.46
CA ALA A 24 7.17 5.26 1.36
C ALA A 24 7.46 4.36 2.58
N LEU A 25 7.11 4.82 3.78
CA LEU A 25 7.26 4.06 5.02
C LEU A 25 6.35 2.83 5.05
N PHE A 26 5.14 2.90 4.46
CA PHE A 26 4.27 1.75 4.30
C PHE A 26 4.92 0.69 3.44
N PHE A 27 5.39 1.04 2.24
CA PHE A 27 6.09 0.09 1.36
C PHE A 27 7.36 -0.48 2.01
N GLU A 28 8.14 0.34 2.71
CA GLU A 28 9.30 -0.15 3.46
C GLU A 28 8.88 -1.11 4.57
N ALA A 29 7.83 -0.80 5.33
CA ALA A 29 7.35 -1.65 6.42
C ALA A 29 6.79 -2.99 5.92
N LEU A 30 6.21 -3.05 4.72
CA LEU A 30 5.80 -4.33 4.10
C LEU A 30 6.97 -5.31 3.96
N VAL A 31 8.18 -4.77 3.91
CA VAL A 31 9.40 -5.55 3.74
C VAL A 31 10.16 -5.69 5.05
N ASP A 32 10.46 -4.58 5.73
CA ASP A 32 11.30 -4.57 6.93
C ASP A 32 10.41 -4.77 8.17
N PRO A 33 10.42 -5.96 8.79
CA PRO A 33 9.62 -6.25 9.97
C PRO A 33 10.06 -5.46 11.21
N ARG A 34 11.21 -4.78 11.17
CA ARG A 34 11.70 -3.93 12.26
C ARG A 34 10.96 -2.58 12.30
N ILE A 35 10.27 -2.22 11.22
CA ILE A 35 9.49 -0.98 11.16
C ILE A 35 8.10 -1.26 11.74
N ASP A 36 7.88 -0.80 12.98
CA ASP A 36 6.55 -0.83 13.60
C ASP A 36 5.70 0.37 13.13
N LEU A 37 5.15 0.26 11.92
CA LEU A 37 4.34 1.33 11.32
C LEU A 37 3.11 1.69 12.17
N GLU A 38 2.50 0.72 12.83
CA GLU A 38 1.33 0.93 13.70
C GLU A 38 1.70 1.84 14.88
N GLN A 39 2.82 1.59 15.54
CA GLN A 39 3.31 2.44 16.63
C GLN A 39 3.59 3.88 16.14
N HIS A 40 4.18 4.04 14.95
CA HIS A 40 4.48 5.36 14.39
C HIS A 40 3.20 6.15 14.07
N VAL A 41 2.22 5.54 13.41
CA VAL A 41 0.92 6.17 13.09
C VAL A 41 0.13 6.52 14.35
N ASN A 42 0.19 5.66 15.37
CA ASN A 42 -0.44 5.93 16.67
C ASN A 42 0.22 7.10 17.41
N GLY A 43 1.55 7.23 17.33
CA GLY A 43 2.30 8.37 17.87
C GLY A 43 1.92 9.69 17.19
N LEU A 44 1.74 9.68 15.88
CA LEU A 44 1.36 10.88 15.11
C LEU A 44 -0.07 11.33 15.38
N SER A 45 -1.00 10.38 15.48
CA SER A 45 -2.41 10.68 15.78
C SER A 45 -2.59 11.20 17.21
N SER A 46 -1.74 10.79 18.15
CA SER A 46 -1.72 11.36 19.51
C SER A 46 -1.10 12.76 19.59
N GLN A 47 -0.09 13.07 18.77
CA GLN A 47 0.46 14.43 18.63
C GLN A 47 -0.49 15.40 17.90
N SER A 48 -1.16 14.95 16.84
CA SER A 48 -2.11 15.78 16.08
C SER A 48 -3.31 16.23 16.90
N ARG A 49 -3.76 15.43 17.88
CA ARG A 49 -4.87 15.79 18.80
C ARG A 49 -4.53 16.94 19.74
N GLN A 50 -3.25 17.27 19.92
CA GLN A 50 -2.80 18.39 20.76
C GLN A 50 -2.69 19.72 19.99
N ASN A 51 -2.70 19.70 18.66
CA ASN A 51 -2.59 20.89 17.83
C ASN A 51 -3.95 21.21 17.19
N THR A 52 -4.58 22.31 17.62
CA THR A 52 -5.82 22.89 17.08
C THR A 52 -5.60 23.51 15.69
N TYR A 53 -5.31 22.67 14.68
CA TYR A 53 -5.36 23.09 13.29
C TYR A 53 -6.70 22.69 12.67
N ASP A 54 -7.40 23.70 12.16
CA ASP A 54 -8.72 23.62 11.55
C ASP A 54 -8.64 22.89 10.19
N TYR A 55 -8.75 21.57 10.23
CA TYR A 55 -8.75 20.73 9.04
C TYR A 55 -10.18 20.67 8.47
N ASN A 56 -10.51 21.62 7.59
CA ASN A 56 -11.77 21.63 6.82
C ASN A 56 -11.79 20.56 5.70
N GLN A 57 -11.48 19.31 6.04
CA GLN A 57 -11.73 18.10 5.24
C GLN A 57 -11.99 16.95 6.20
N ASP A 58 -13.00 16.13 5.93
CA ASP A 58 -13.51 15.08 6.84
C ASP A 58 -12.38 14.27 7.54
N PRO A 59 -12.03 14.62 8.79
CA PRO A 59 -10.86 14.06 9.47
C PRO A 59 -11.07 12.59 9.88
N HIS A 60 -12.33 12.14 9.90
CA HIS A 60 -12.68 10.80 10.36
C HIS A 60 -12.38 9.71 9.31
N VAL A 61 -12.53 10.01 8.02
CA VAL A 61 -12.27 9.06 6.93
C VAL A 61 -10.75 8.78 6.79
N GLN A 62 -9.91 9.81 6.91
CA GLN A 62 -8.46 9.70 6.69
C GLN A 62 -7.72 9.02 7.86
N SER A 63 -8.12 9.28 9.10
CA SER A 63 -7.49 8.69 10.29
C SER A 63 -7.72 7.17 10.36
N PHE A 64 -8.91 6.73 9.98
CA PHE A 64 -9.31 5.34 10.08
C PHE A 64 -8.65 4.45 9.01
N GLN A 65 -8.58 4.94 7.78
CA GLN A 65 -7.86 4.26 6.69
C GLN A 65 -6.36 4.15 6.99
N ALA A 66 -5.73 5.21 7.49
CA ALA A 66 -4.31 5.19 7.86
C ALA A 66 -4.00 4.18 8.98
N GLN A 67 -4.83 4.13 10.04
CA GLN A 67 -4.66 3.17 11.13
C GLN A 67 -4.82 1.73 10.68
N ARG A 68 -5.74 1.45 9.75
CA ARG A 68 -5.93 0.11 9.20
C ARG A 68 -4.76 -0.31 8.33
N LEU A 69 -4.32 0.56 7.42
CA LEU A 69 -3.15 0.31 6.59
C LEU A 69 -1.89 0.11 7.45
N ALA A 70 -1.75 0.84 8.56
CA ALA A 70 -0.59 0.72 9.44
C ALA A 70 -0.39 -0.67 10.06
N LYS A 71 -1.47 -1.45 10.21
CA LYS A 71 -1.42 -2.82 10.76
C LYS A 71 -0.98 -3.87 9.74
N ILE A 72 -1.16 -3.58 8.45
CA ILE A 72 -0.99 -4.55 7.37
C ILE A 72 0.41 -5.15 7.34
N PRO A 73 1.51 -4.36 7.43
CA PRO A 73 2.86 -4.93 7.53
C PRO A 73 2.98 -6.03 8.58
N ARG A 74 2.50 -5.79 9.81
CA ARG A 74 2.53 -6.77 10.90
C ARG A 74 1.78 -8.05 10.55
N LEU A 75 0.61 -7.92 9.93
CA LEU A 75 -0.21 -9.06 9.51
C LEU A 75 0.49 -9.90 8.44
N LEU A 76 1.14 -9.26 7.47
CA LEU A 76 1.89 -9.93 6.41
C LEU A 76 3.16 -10.62 6.91
N HIS A 77 3.84 -10.05 7.91
CA HIS A 77 5.07 -10.64 8.49
C HIS A 77 4.80 -11.87 9.36
N LYS A 78 3.62 -11.94 9.99
CA LYS A 78 3.27 -13.01 10.94
C LYS A 78 1.89 -13.62 10.63
N PRO A 79 1.65 -14.07 9.39
CA PRO A 79 0.30 -14.41 8.93
C PRO A 79 -0.30 -15.58 9.71
N LEU A 80 0.51 -16.59 10.06
CA LEU A 80 0.12 -17.75 10.86
C LEU A 80 -0.44 -17.37 12.25
N ARG A 81 0.06 -16.28 12.83
CA ARG A 81 -0.37 -15.82 14.16
C ARG A 81 -1.68 -15.02 14.10
N TYR A 82 -1.96 -14.41 12.96
CA TYR A 82 -2.99 -13.38 12.82
C TYR A 82 -4.06 -13.74 11.77
N VAL A 83 -4.26 -15.02 11.44
CA VAL A 83 -5.18 -15.43 10.35
C VAL A 83 -6.61 -14.88 10.51
N GLU A 84 -7.18 -14.93 11.72
CA GLU A 84 -8.53 -14.39 11.98
C GLU A 84 -8.56 -12.85 11.91
N GLU A 85 -7.48 -12.20 12.34
CA GLU A 85 -7.33 -10.75 12.20
C GLU A 85 -7.18 -10.35 10.72
N ILE A 86 -6.40 -11.11 9.94
CA ILE A 86 -6.26 -10.96 8.48
C ILE A 86 -7.62 -11.07 7.80
N LYS A 87 -8.46 -12.04 8.17
CA LYS A 87 -9.82 -12.17 7.63
C LYS A 87 -10.69 -10.95 7.92
N THR A 88 -10.62 -10.47 9.17
CA THR A 88 -11.34 -9.27 9.60
C THR A 88 -10.87 -8.04 8.83
N THR A 89 -9.55 -7.79 8.82
CA THR A 89 -8.94 -6.67 8.10
C THR A 89 -9.21 -6.73 6.60
N TYR A 90 -9.14 -7.90 5.97
CA TYR A 90 -9.49 -8.05 4.55
C TYR A 90 -10.94 -7.61 4.27
N THR A 91 -11.88 -7.99 5.13
CA THR A 91 -13.29 -7.59 5.00
C THR A 91 -13.44 -6.08 5.16
N GLU A 92 -12.75 -5.48 6.14
CA GLU A 92 -12.75 -4.04 6.35
C GLU A 92 -12.18 -3.26 5.16
N LEU A 93 -11.10 -3.76 4.54
CA LEU A 93 -10.50 -3.14 3.36
C LEU A 93 -11.46 -3.17 2.17
N ARG A 94 -12.26 -4.24 2.00
CA ARG A 94 -13.29 -4.28 0.96
C ARG A 94 -14.35 -3.20 1.15
N ASP A 95 -14.79 -3.02 2.39
CA ASP A 95 -15.75 -1.96 2.71
C ASP A 95 -15.13 -0.57 2.50
N ASP A 96 -13.85 -0.40 2.83
CA ASP A 96 -13.11 0.85 2.57
C ASP A 96 -12.98 1.13 1.08
N HIS A 97 -12.72 0.11 0.26
CA HIS A 97 -12.66 0.25 -1.20
C HIS A 97 -13.97 0.77 -1.77
N ALA A 98 -15.10 0.17 -1.39
CA ALA A 98 -16.43 0.61 -1.83
C ALA A 98 -16.71 2.08 -1.43
N ARG A 99 -16.28 2.47 -0.22
CA ARG A 99 -16.35 3.88 0.22
C ARG A 99 -15.48 4.81 -0.62
N ILE A 100 -14.27 4.40 -0.98
CA ILE A 100 -13.36 5.19 -1.83
C ILE A 100 -13.95 5.37 -3.22
N GLN A 101 -14.46 4.29 -3.85
CA GLN A 101 -15.13 4.36 -5.15
C GLN A 101 -16.30 5.34 -5.13
N HIS A 102 -17.19 5.23 -4.14
CA HIS A 102 -18.32 6.14 -3.99
C HIS A 102 -17.87 7.61 -3.84
N HIS A 103 -16.78 7.87 -3.11
CA HIS A 103 -16.22 9.22 -3.02
C HIS A 103 -15.63 9.69 -4.35
N LEU A 104 -14.92 8.84 -5.09
CA LEU A 104 -14.38 9.19 -6.41
C LEU A 104 -15.51 9.54 -7.39
N ASP A 105 -16.58 8.76 -7.42
CA ASP A 105 -17.72 9.00 -8.30
C ASP A 105 -18.47 10.27 -7.92
N SER A 106 -18.75 10.49 -6.63
CA SER A 106 -19.41 11.73 -6.18
C SER A 106 -18.59 12.99 -6.50
N VAL A 107 -17.26 12.91 -6.42
CA VAL A 107 -16.36 14.02 -6.78
C VAL A 107 -16.34 14.26 -8.29
N ARG A 108 -16.44 13.19 -9.12
CA ARG A 108 -16.53 13.28 -10.58
C ARG A 108 -17.86 13.88 -11.05
N GLU A 109 -18.96 13.58 -10.38
CA GLU A 109 -20.31 14.03 -10.74
C GLU A 109 -20.59 15.50 -10.37
N GLN A 110 -19.84 16.07 -9.41
CA GLN A 110 -19.98 17.48 -9.04
C GLN A 110 -19.60 18.41 -10.20
N ARG A 111 -20.60 19.09 -10.80
CA ARG A 111 -20.40 20.17 -11.76
C ARG A 111 -19.84 21.41 -11.07
N ASP A 112 -18.72 21.95 -11.59
CA ASP A 112 -18.04 23.12 -11.03
C ASP A 112 -18.88 24.39 -11.14
N LEU A 113 -19.38 24.89 -10.00
CA LEU A 113 -19.98 26.23 -9.88
C LEU A 113 -19.07 27.23 -9.14
N SER A 114 -17.97 26.77 -8.50
CA SER A 114 -17.27 27.54 -7.46
C SER A 114 -15.75 27.78 -7.68
N GLY A 115 -15.17 27.41 -8.83
CA GLY A 115 -13.74 27.69 -9.11
C GLY A 115 -12.72 26.95 -8.21
N LYS A 116 -13.12 25.90 -7.51
CA LYS A 116 -12.27 25.08 -6.61
C LYS A 116 -11.63 23.87 -7.30
N LEU A 117 -11.42 23.94 -8.61
CA LEU A 117 -10.92 22.84 -9.45
C LEU A 117 -9.63 22.19 -8.91
N HIS A 118 -8.69 23.01 -8.44
CA HIS A 118 -7.41 22.54 -7.91
C HIS A 118 -7.55 21.70 -6.63
N CYS A 119 -8.46 22.09 -5.73
CA CYS A 119 -8.76 21.32 -4.52
C CYS A 119 -9.39 19.97 -4.86
N ARG A 120 -10.20 19.92 -5.93
CA ARG A 120 -10.82 18.69 -6.42
C ARG A 120 -9.80 17.72 -7.00
N GLN A 121 -8.94 18.18 -7.91
CA GLN A 121 -7.89 17.34 -8.49
C GLN A 121 -6.96 16.76 -7.43
N LYS A 122 -6.58 17.58 -6.44
CA LYS A 122 -5.78 17.10 -5.30
C LYS A 122 -6.50 16.01 -4.50
N LEU A 123 -7.80 16.17 -4.24
CA LEU A 123 -8.59 15.17 -3.53
C LEU A 123 -8.72 13.87 -4.33
N VAL A 124 -9.02 13.96 -5.64
CA VAL A 124 -9.09 12.80 -6.54
C VAL A 124 -7.77 12.04 -6.53
N HIS A 125 -6.65 12.74 -6.72
CA HIS A 125 -5.33 12.13 -6.70
C HIS A 125 -5.04 11.44 -5.37
N LYS A 126 -5.37 12.08 -4.23
CA LYS A 126 -5.21 11.45 -2.91
C LYS A 126 -6.05 10.18 -2.76
N LEU A 127 -7.29 10.19 -3.24
CA LEU A 127 -8.16 9.01 -3.20
C LEU A 127 -7.61 7.89 -4.09
N GLN A 128 -7.09 8.20 -5.28
CA GLN A 128 -6.44 7.25 -6.18
C GLN A 128 -5.19 6.62 -5.57
N VAL A 129 -4.36 7.40 -4.87
CA VAL A 129 -3.19 6.88 -4.14
C VAL A 129 -3.63 5.90 -3.05
N THR A 130 -4.62 6.28 -2.23
CA THR A 130 -5.16 5.41 -1.18
C THR A 130 -5.76 4.14 -1.75
N GLU A 131 -6.51 4.24 -2.86
CA GLU A 131 -7.10 3.11 -3.56
C GLU A 131 -6.03 2.11 -4.01
N ALA A 132 -4.95 2.56 -4.66
CA ALA A 132 -3.89 1.67 -5.11
C ALA A 132 -3.21 0.91 -3.96
N ILE A 133 -2.95 1.59 -2.85
CA ILE A 133 -2.35 0.99 -1.66
C ILE A 133 -3.31 -0.04 -1.05
N LEU A 134 -4.59 0.32 -0.94
CA LEU A 134 -5.62 -0.55 -0.41
C LEU A 134 -5.78 -1.81 -1.27
N LEU A 135 -5.91 -1.67 -2.59
CA LEU A 135 -6.05 -2.80 -3.52
C LEU A 135 -4.87 -3.76 -3.41
N THR A 136 -3.65 -3.21 -3.36
CA THR A 136 -2.41 -3.99 -3.19
C THR A 136 -2.42 -4.78 -1.89
N ALA A 137 -2.78 -4.12 -0.79
CA ALA A 137 -2.84 -4.75 0.51
C ALA A 137 -3.95 -5.80 0.62
N ALA A 138 -5.13 -5.51 0.08
CA ALA A 138 -6.25 -6.43 0.04
C ALA A 138 -5.91 -7.70 -0.74
N LEU A 139 -5.20 -7.57 -1.87
CA LEU A 139 -4.75 -8.71 -2.66
C LEU A 139 -3.73 -9.59 -1.92
N ALA A 140 -2.79 -8.97 -1.19
CA ALA A 140 -1.83 -9.71 -0.38
C ALA A 140 -2.53 -10.51 0.75
N LEU A 141 -3.47 -9.88 1.46
CA LEU A 141 -4.27 -10.55 2.48
C LEU A 141 -5.16 -11.65 1.88
N ASN A 142 -5.76 -11.41 0.70
CA ASN A 142 -6.52 -12.41 -0.03
C ASN A 142 -5.66 -13.65 -0.37
N GLY A 143 -4.42 -13.45 -0.83
CA GLY A 143 -3.48 -14.53 -1.10
C GLY A 143 -3.22 -15.41 0.13
N ILE A 144 -3.00 -14.78 1.29
CA ILE A 144 -2.85 -15.47 2.58
C ILE A 144 -4.11 -16.28 2.93
N LEU A 145 -5.30 -15.68 2.79
CA LEU A 145 -6.56 -16.35 3.08
C LEU A 145 -6.80 -17.53 2.14
N ARG A 146 -6.44 -17.43 0.86
CA ARG A 146 -6.54 -18.53 -0.10
C ARG A 146 -5.61 -19.69 0.25
N ALA A 147 -4.41 -19.40 0.73
CA ALA A 147 -3.48 -20.44 1.20
C ALA A 147 -3.93 -21.09 2.51
N ALA A 148 -4.59 -20.33 3.39
CA ALA A 148 -5.11 -20.81 4.67
C ALA A 148 -6.46 -21.56 4.54
N TYR A 149 -7.29 -21.20 3.55
CA TYR A 149 -8.63 -21.74 3.30
C TYR A 149 -8.85 -22.07 1.81
N PRO A 150 -8.31 -23.21 1.33
CA PRO A 150 -8.23 -23.54 -0.09
C PRO A 150 -9.58 -23.70 -0.84
N ASP A 151 -10.72 -23.80 -0.15
CA ASP A 151 -12.03 -24.08 -0.78
C ASP A 151 -12.83 -22.84 -1.25
N THR A 152 -12.19 -21.67 -1.39
CA THR A 152 -12.90 -20.42 -1.68
C THR A 152 -12.66 -19.91 -3.10
N GLY A 153 -13.35 -20.50 -4.08
CA GLY A 153 -13.42 -19.94 -5.44
C GLY A 153 -13.85 -18.47 -5.48
N VAL A 154 -14.60 -18.04 -4.47
CA VAL A 154 -14.94 -16.62 -4.21
C VAL A 154 -13.69 -15.75 -4.03
N LEU A 155 -12.71 -16.17 -3.23
CA LEU A 155 -11.50 -15.37 -3.00
C LEU A 155 -10.65 -15.24 -4.27
N LEU A 156 -10.62 -16.27 -5.13
CA LEU A 156 -9.93 -16.19 -6.43
C LEU A 156 -10.61 -15.18 -7.36
N LEU A 157 -11.95 -15.19 -7.42
CA LEU A 157 -12.70 -14.21 -8.21
C LEU A 157 -12.48 -12.79 -7.67
N GLU A 158 -12.52 -12.60 -6.34
CA GLU A 158 -12.24 -11.32 -5.71
C GLU A 158 -10.81 -10.84 -6.03
N ALA A 159 -9.82 -11.73 -5.99
CA ALA A 159 -8.44 -11.39 -6.36
C ALA A 159 -8.34 -10.91 -7.82
N SER A 160 -9.04 -11.60 -8.74
CA SER A 160 -9.14 -11.19 -10.14
C SER A 160 -9.75 -9.79 -10.29
N THR A 161 -10.81 -9.49 -9.54
CA THR A 161 -11.45 -8.16 -9.55
C THR A 161 -10.52 -7.08 -9.04
N LEU A 162 -9.88 -7.29 -7.88
CA LEU A 162 -8.95 -6.32 -7.28
C LEU A 162 -7.77 -6.02 -8.21
N ALA A 163 -7.20 -7.04 -8.86
CA ALA A 163 -6.12 -6.87 -9.82
C ALA A 163 -6.57 -6.05 -11.05
N ASN A 164 -7.77 -6.33 -11.58
CA ASN A 164 -8.34 -5.57 -12.69
C ASN A 164 -8.58 -4.09 -12.34
N GLU A 165 -9.05 -3.81 -11.12
CA GLU A 165 -9.25 -2.44 -10.65
C GLU A 165 -7.92 -1.68 -10.55
N LEU A 166 -6.85 -2.32 -10.07
CA LEU A 166 -5.52 -1.69 -10.06
C LEU A 166 -5.01 -1.42 -11.49
N ILE A 167 -5.23 -2.34 -12.44
CA ILE A 167 -4.88 -2.14 -13.85
C ILE A 167 -5.64 -0.93 -14.44
N ILE A 168 -6.95 -0.82 -14.15
CA ILE A 168 -7.78 0.31 -14.59
C ILE A 168 -7.23 1.61 -13.99
N LEU A 169 -6.92 1.61 -12.69
CA LEU A 169 -6.38 2.76 -12.00
C LEU A 169 -5.02 3.19 -12.57
N ALA A 170 -4.11 2.25 -12.82
CA ALA A 170 -2.82 2.51 -13.44
C ALA A 170 -2.97 3.23 -14.79
N LYS A 171 -3.86 2.74 -15.66
CA LYS A 171 -4.15 3.39 -16.94
C LYS A 171 -4.78 4.78 -16.77
N ALA A 172 -5.65 4.95 -15.77
CA ALA A 172 -6.35 6.20 -15.54
C ALA A 172 -5.42 7.34 -15.05
N VAL A 173 -4.27 7.01 -14.47
CA VAL A 173 -3.29 8.00 -13.97
C VAL A 173 -2.04 8.11 -14.85
N ASP A 174 -2.05 7.50 -16.04
CA ASP A 174 -0.91 7.51 -16.97
C ASP A 174 -0.49 8.94 -17.35
N GLU A 175 -1.46 9.86 -17.51
CA GLU A 175 -1.18 11.27 -17.81
C GLU A 175 -0.45 12.03 -16.68
N LEU A 176 -0.42 11.48 -15.46
CA LEU A 176 0.23 12.08 -14.30
C LEU A 176 1.69 11.66 -14.15
N ARG A 177 2.20 10.80 -15.06
CA ARG A 177 3.57 10.31 -15.04
C ARG A 177 4.60 11.42 -15.30
N PRO A 178 5.83 11.30 -14.75
CA PRO A 178 6.26 10.21 -13.86
C PRO A 178 5.83 10.45 -12.40
N LEU A 179 5.81 11.69 -11.94
CA LEU A 179 5.72 12.02 -10.50
C LEU A 179 4.35 11.73 -9.88
N GLY A 180 3.26 12.09 -10.56
CA GLY A 180 1.91 11.91 -10.07
C GLY A 180 1.38 10.48 -10.19
N ALA A 181 2.19 9.53 -10.69
CA ALA A 181 1.87 8.11 -10.74
C ALA A 181 2.98 7.23 -10.15
N SER A 182 3.89 7.81 -9.36
CA SER A 182 5.07 7.12 -8.79
C SER A 182 4.72 5.98 -7.82
N TYR A 183 3.51 5.97 -7.28
CA TYR A 183 2.99 4.93 -6.41
C TYR A 183 2.47 3.69 -7.15
N ILE A 184 2.21 3.78 -8.46
CA ILE A 184 1.64 2.68 -9.26
C ILE A 184 2.65 1.53 -9.47
N PRO A 185 3.91 1.77 -9.89
CA PRO A 185 4.85 0.68 -10.13
C PRO A 185 5.08 -0.27 -8.94
N PRO A 186 5.30 0.20 -7.69
CA PRO A 186 5.45 -0.71 -6.56
C PRO A 186 4.16 -1.50 -6.27
N CYS A 187 2.98 -0.91 -6.46
CA CYS A 187 1.69 -1.62 -6.35
C CYS A 187 1.56 -2.72 -7.40
N LEU A 188 1.87 -2.43 -8.66
CA LEU A 188 1.83 -3.40 -9.77
C LEU A 188 2.81 -4.57 -9.53
N ALA A 189 4.03 -4.28 -9.09
CA ALA A 189 5.03 -5.30 -8.77
C ALA A 189 4.56 -6.24 -7.64
N ALA A 190 4.00 -5.66 -6.56
CA ALA A 190 3.47 -6.43 -5.44
C ALA A 190 2.23 -7.27 -5.82
N VAL A 191 1.35 -6.72 -6.67
CA VAL A 191 0.19 -7.44 -7.18
C VAL A 191 0.61 -8.61 -8.08
N TRP A 192 1.52 -8.38 -9.04
CA TRP A 192 2.08 -9.44 -9.89
C TRP A 192 2.68 -10.58 -9.05
N ALA A 193 3.40 -10.23 -7.98
CA ALA A 193 4.00 -11.19 -7.07
C ALA A 193 2.98 -12.01 -6.26
N SER A 194 1.79 -11.45 -6.01
CA SER A 194 0.73 -12.08 -5.21
C SER A 194 -0.28 -12.86 -6.08
N ALA A 195 -0.25 -12.62 -7.39
CA ALA A 195 -1.27 -13.03 -8.36
C ALA A 195 -0.89 -14.31 -9.13
N SER A 196 -0.32 -15.32 -8.46
CA SER A 196 0.14 -16.57 -9.12
C SER A 196 -0.97 -17.33 -9.87
N ALA A 197 -2.24 -17.08 -9.56
CA ALA A 197 -3.40 -17.70 -10.21
C ALA A 197 -4.14 -16.79 -11.22
N LEU A 198 -3.58 -15.62 -11.57
CA LEU A 198 -4.20 -14.60 -12.41
C LEU A 198 -3.37 -14.35 -13.68
N GLU A 199 -3.14 -15.40 -14.49
CA GLU A 199 -2.25 -15.33 -15.66
C GLU A 199 -2.63 -14.22 -16.65
N ALA A 200 -3.93 -14.03 -16.93
CA ALA A 200 -4.41 -13.01 -17.85
C ALA A 200 -4.06 -11.59 -17.37
N GLN A 201 -4.22 -11.32 -16.06
CA GLN A 201 -3.85 -10.04 -15.46
C GLN A 201 -2.34 -9.85 -15.40
N ASN A 202 -1.57 -10.91 -15.14
CA ASN A 202 -0.11 -10.82 -15.05
C ASN A 202 0.52 -10.32 -16.35
N ASN A 203 0.04 -10.78 -17.51
CA ASN A 203 0.52 -10.28 -18.80
C ASN A 203 0.30 -8.77 -18.95
N GLU A 204 -0.86 -8.27 -18.52
CA GLU A 204 -1.18 -6.86 -18.60
C GLU A 204 -0.40 -6.03 -17.57
N ILE A 205 -0.17 -6.57 -16.38
CA ILE A 205 0.66 -5.94 -15.35
C ILE A 205 2.12 -5.87 -15.81
N GLU A 206 2.66 -6.91 -16.44
CA GLU A 206 4.01 -6.91 -17.02
C GLU A 206 4.16 -5.84 -18.10
N ARG A 207 3.16 -5.72 -18.98
CA ARG A 207 3.11 -4.66 -20.00
C ARG A 207 3.13 -3.27 -19.36
N LEU A 208 2.28 -3.02 -18.37
CA LEU A 208 2.24 -1.74 -17.65
C LEU A 208 3.56 -1.47 -16.91
N LEU A 209 4.12 -2.46 -16.21
CA LEU A 209 5.41 -2.33 -15.53
C LEU A 209 6.53 -1.94 -16.51
N ALA A 210 6.54 -2.52 -17.72
CA ALA A 210 7.50 -2.15 -18.76
C ALA A 210 7.30 -0.70 -19.25
N GLU A 211 6.06 -0.22 -19.33
CA GLU A 211 5.76 1.17 -19.67
C GLU A 211 6.26 2.13 -18.58
N TYR A 212 5.95 1.85 -17.31
CA TYR A 212 6.42 2.63 -16.16
C TYR A 212 7.94 2.54 -15.94
N GLN A 213 8.59 1.46 -16.38
CA GLN A 213 10.05 1.29 -16.27
C GLN A 213 10.82 2.40 -16.99
N LEU A 214 10.25 2.99 -18.05
CA LEU A 214 10.85 4.09 -18.81
C LEU A 214 11.04 5.35 -17.96
N ASP A 215 10.18 5.56 -16.95
CA ASP A 215 10.24 6.71 -16.06
C ASP A 215 11.29 6.55 -14.95
N TYR A 216 11.65 5.30 -14.64
CA TYR A 216 12.44 4.92 -13.46
C TYR A 216 13.59 3.99 -13.82
N VAL A 217 14.50 4.43 -14.70
CA VAL A 217 15.60 3.62 -15.27
C VAL A 217 16.46 2.89 -14.21
N ARG A 218 16.57 3.42 -12.99
CA ARG A 218 17.37 2.83 -11.90
C ARG A 218 16.65 1.72 -11.13
N ILE A 219 15.33 1.70 -11.15
CA ILE A 219 14.52 0.78 -10.37
C ILE A 219 14.05 -0.33 -11.30
N LYS A 220 14.53 -1.55 -11.10
CA LYS A 220 14.11 -2.71 -11.90
C LYS A 220 12.85 -3.33 -11.30
N TRP A 221 11.69 -2.84 -11.70
CA TRP A 221 10.42 -3.24 -11.09
C TRP A 221 10.10 -4.72 -11.27
N MET A 222 10.46 -5.31 -12.41
CA MET A 222 10.20 -6.74 -12.65
C MET A 222 11.09 -7.64 -11.79
N ASP A 223 12.38 -7.30 -11.62
CA ASP A 223 13.28 -8.02 -10.72
C ASP A 223 12.72 -8.03 -9.28
N GLN A 224 12.12 -6.92 -8.86
CA GLN A 224 11.46 -6.81 -7.55
C GLN A 224 10.20 -7.67 -7.46
N ALA A 225 9.38 -7.69 -8.51
CA ALA A 225 8.18 -8.50 -8.58
C ALA A 225 8.52 -10.00 -8.51
N VAL A 226 9.56 -10.45 -9.21
CA VAL A 226 10.07 -11.84 -9.15
C VAL A 226 10.52 -12.20 -7.74
N LEU A 227 11.33 -11.35 -7.11
CA LEU A 227 11.78 -11.57 -5.74
C LEU A 227 10.59 -11.66 -4.77
N LEU A 228 9.68 -10.68 -4.83
CA LEU A 228 8.46 -10.69 -4.01
C LEU A 228 7.64 -11.98 -4.19
N LYS A 229 7.59 -12.53 -5.40
CA LYS A 229 6.86 -13.75 -5.71
C LYS A 229 7.47 -14.98 -5.05
N GLU A 230 8.80 -15.09 -5.04
CA GLU A 230 9.52 -16.20 -4.38
C GLU A 230 9.26 -16.22 -2.86
N LEU A 231 9.20 -15.03 -2.26
CA LEU A 231 8.94 -14.85 -0.83
C LEU A 231 7.51 -15.19 -0.46
N ASN A 232 6.58 -14.64 -1.23
CA ASN A 232 5.17 -14.96 -1.08
C ASN A 232 4.94 -16.46 -1.25
N GLY A 233 5.57 -17.09 -2.25
CA GLY A 233 5.50 -18.54 -2.45
C GLY A 233 5.96 -19.34 -1.22
N THR A 234 7.10 -18.94 -0.63
CA THR A 234 7.63 -19.58 0.59
C THR A 234 6.69 -19.43 1.79
N LEU A 235 6.15 -18.23 1.99
CA LEU A 235 5.22 -17.91 3.08
C LEU A 235 3.88 -18.64 2.93
N LEU A 236 3.30 -18.65 1.73
CA LEU A 236 2.05 -19.32 1.44
C LEU A 236 2.20 -20.85 1.52
N GLY A 237 3.33 -21.40 1.07
CA GLY A 237 3.64 -22.83 1.22
C GLY A 237 3.65 -23.26 2.70
N ARG A 238 4.29 -22.47 3.57
CA ARG A 238 4.29 -22.72 5.03
C ARG A 238 2.87 -22.67 5.63
N LEU A 239 2.01 -21.75 5.17
CA LEU A 239 0.62 -21.65 5.61
C LEU A 239 -0.20 -22.90 5.24
N SER A 240 -0.09 -23.34 3.99
CA SER A 240 -0.78 -24.54 3.52
C SER A 240 -0.28 -25.80 4.23
N GLU A 241 1.03 -25.89 4.49
CA GLU A 241 1.62 -27.01 5.23
C GLU A 241 1.29 -26.99 6.74
N SER A 242 1.23 -25.83 7.39
CA SER A 242 0.89 -25.73 8.82
C SER A 242 -0.51 -26.25 9.12
N LYS A 243 -1.45 -26.09 8.18
CA LYS A 243 -2.81 -26.67 8.26
C LYS A 243 -2.81 -28.18 8.03
N SER A 244 -1.91 -28.69 7.19
CA SER A 244 -1.69 -30.12 7.02
C SER A 244 -0.97 -30.75 8.24
N ARG A 245 -0.13 -29.96 8.93
CA ARG A 245 0.70 -30.33 10.09
C ARG A 245 0.15 -29.86 11.44
N ASP A 246 -1.15 -30.04 11.69
CA ASP A 246 -1.65 -30.18 13.08
C ASP A 246 -1.10 -31.45 13.79
N LYS A 247 -0.14 -32.15 13.17
CA LYS A 247 0.87 -32.96 13.85
C LYS A 247 2.29 -32.49 13.51
N ILE A 248 2.97 -32.00 14.54
CA ILE A 248 4.45 -31.93 14.73
C ILE A 248 5.12 -30.57 14.42
N ARG A 249 5.34 -29.87 15.55
CA ARG A 249 6.49 -29.06 16.01
C ARG A 249 7.05 -27.92 15.14
N LYS A 250 6.92 -26.72 15.73
CA LYS A 250 7.84 -25.58 15.79
C LYS A 250 9.16 -25.74 15.01
N PHE A 251 9.38 -24.86 14.04
CA PHE A 251 10.71 -24.49 13.59
C PHE A 251 10.83 -22.97 13.56
N ASP A 252 11.73 -22.46 14.39
CA ASP A 252 12.40 -21.18 14.23
C ASP A 252 13.33 -21.29 13.02
N ASN A 253 13.28 -20.34 12.09
CA ASN A 253 14.41 -20.11 11.20
C ASN A 253 14.45 -18.63 10.78
N ASP A 254 15.38 -17.91 11.42
CA ASP A 254 15.59 -16.45 11.36
C ASP A 254 16.59 -16.06 10.24
N GLY A 255 17.31 -17.02 9.66
CA GLY A 255 18.45 -16.77 8.77
C GLY A 255 18.13 -16.33 7.33
N ASP A 256 16.96 -16.70 6.77
CA ASP A 256 16.60 -16.31 5.41
C ASP A 256 16.08 -14.86 5.32
N LEU A 257 15.61 -14.31 6.46
CA LEU A 257 15.07 -12.95 6.56
C LEU A 257 16.16 -11.88 6.41
N GLU A 258 17.39 -12.17 6.80
CA GLU A 258 18.51 -11.22 6.72
C GLU A 258 18.97 -10.94 5.29
N MET A 259 18.99 -11.95 4.41
CA MET A 259 19.39 -11.77 2.99
C MET A 259 18.35 -10.93 2.22
N LEU A 260 17.08 -11.06 2.62
CA LEU A 260 15.93 -10.32 2.11
C LEU A 260 15.94 -8.84 2.46
N VAL A 261 16.23 -8.54 3.71
CA VAL A 261 16.32 -7.17 4.24
C VAL A 261 17.45 -6.37 3.56
N VAL A 262 18.54 -7.02 3.13
CA VAL A 262 19.66 -6.36 2.42
C VAL A 262 19.27 -5.87 1.03
N HIS A 263 18.40 -6.59 0.31
CA HIS A 263 18.09 -6.31 -1.10
C HIS A 263 16.93 -5.33 -1.27
N PHE A 264 15.93 -5.36 -0.39
CA PHE A 264 14.86 -4.35 -0.42
C PHE A 264 15.30 -2.97 0.04
N LYS A 265 16.30 -2.89 0.92
CA LYS A 265 16.97 -1.63 1.27
C LYS A 265 17.62 -0.96 0.05
N ALA A 266 18.00 -1.74 -0.97
CA ALA A 266 18.48 -1.22 -2.26
C ALA A 266 17.33 -0.77 -3.20
N VAL A 267 16.13 -1.33 -3.02
CA VAL A 267 14.92 -1.09 -3.84
C VAL A 267 14.15 0.15 -3.38
N PHE A 268 13.91 0.28 -2.08
CA PHE A 268 13.13 1.38 -1.50
C PHE A 268 14.00 2.45 -0.81
N GLY A 269 15.22 2.11 -0.38
CA GLY A 269 16.19 3.07 0.15
C GLY A 269 16.65 4.12 -0.88
N SER A 270 16.43 3.88 -2.18
CA SER A 270 16.64 4.90 -3.22
C SER A 270 15.56 5.99 -3.18
N ILE A 271 14.30 5.68 -2.86
CA ILE A 271 13.22 6.68 -2.90
C ILE A 271 13.45 7.76 -1.83
N GLY A 272 13.93 7.40 -0.63
CA GLY A 272 14.28 8.37 0.42
C GLY A 272 15.56 9.16 0.17
N SER A 273 16.55 8.57 -0.52
CA SER A 273 17.85 9.22 -0.79
C SER A 273 17.82 10.23 -1.93
N TYR A 274 16.75 10.27 -2.74
CA TYR A 274 16.54 11.34 -3.72
C TYR A 274 15.85 12.60 -3.13
N PHE A 275 15.21 12.51 -1.96
CA PHE A 275 14.58 13.66 -1.30
C PHE A 275 15.45 14.36 -0.25
N PHE A 276 16.45 13.65 0.30
CA PHE A 276 17.42 14.24 1.23
C PHE A 276 18.84 13.77 0.86
N PRO A 277 19.64 14.58 0.15
CA PRO A 277 21.04 14.26 -0.05
C PRO A 277 21.74 14.23 1.31
N SER A 278 22.42 13.12 1.58
CA SER A 278 23.30 12.98 2.75
C SER A 278 24.34 14.10 2.69
N SER A 279 24.28 15.03 3.63
CA SER A 279 25.38 15.97 3.92
C SER A 279 26.37 15.32 4.87
#